data_AF-A0A354W8A7-F1
#
_entry.id   AF-A0A354W8A7-F1
#
_cell.length_a   1.000
_cell.length_b   1.000
_cell.length_c   1.000
_cell.angle_alpha   90.00
_cell.angle_beta   90.00
_cell.angle_gamma   90.00
#
_symmetry.space_group_name_H-M   'P 1'
#
loop_
_entity.id
_entity.type
_entity.pdbx_description
1 polymer ?
#
loop_
_entity_poly.entity_id
_entity_poly.type
_entity_poly.pdbx_seq_one_letter_code
_entity_poly.pdbx_strand_id
1 'polypeptide(L)'
;MSLKKNAWIALAALFVLLIIWVISSKNEQVNVLENQEEVAAVVEPKVVLTLPADTLRFEKHTIVSGESFGALLGKRGIGTAQIYKIAAAVQNDFNVRRIRAGIEVQFATGDSSLFPAFFIYPESKYEYWIIGLQDSIYAKKVEKEREVRRRAISGTIDDALYLSVGRSGGTQALAMSLVEVYAWTIDFFRLQKGDAFSVIYEEEYVDDTVYVGF
;
A
#
# COMPACT_ATOMS: atom_id res chain seq x y z
N MET A 1 29.54 12.82 78.24
CA MET A 1 28.41 11.89 78.01
C MET A 1 28.05 11.74 76.52
N SER A 2 29.04 11.71 75.59
CA SER A 2 28.79 11.63 74.14
C SER A 2 29.36 10.38 73.45
N LEU A 3 30.36 9.69 74.04
CA LEU A 3 30.98 8.52 73.40
C LEU A 3 30.03 7.32 73.23
N LYS A 4 29.13 7.06 74.18
CA LYS A 4 28.17 5.94 74.09
C LYS A 4 27.10 6.15 73.01
N LYS A 5 26.72 7.42 72.72
CA LYS A 5 25.73 7.74 71.68
C LYS A 5 26.32 7.58 70.27
N ASN A 6 27.56 8.02 70.07
CA ASN A 6 28.24 7.89 68.78
C ASN A 6 28.55 6.43 68.44
N ALA A 7 28.80 5.59 69.45
CA ALA A 7 28.97 4.15 69.28
C ALA A 7 27.68 3.46 68.78
N TRP A 8 26.51 3.86 69.29
CA TRP A 8 25.21 3.34 68.84
C TRP A 8 24.84 3.80 67.43
N ILE A 9 25.21 5.04 67.06
CA ILE A 9 24.99 5.55 65.70
C ILE A 9 25.89 4.81 64.69
N ALA A 10 27.15 4.53 65.04
CA ALA A 10 28.04 3.74 64.19
C ALA A 10 27.56 2.29 64.02
N LEU A 11 27.02 1.67 65.09
CA LEU A 11 26.46 0.32 65.02
C LEU A 11 25.21 0.26 64.12
N ALA A 12 24.34 1.27 64.21
CA ALA A 12 23.16 1.39 63.38
C ALA A 12 23.50 1.62 61.89
N ALA A 13 24.51 2.46 61.60
CA ALA A 13 24.98 2.69 60.23
C ALA A 13 25.60 1.42 59.61
N LEU A 14 26.34 0.63 60.40
CA LEU A 14 26.88 -0.65 59.95
C LEU A 14 25.77 -1.65 59.64
N PHE A 15 24.72 -1.70 60.48
CA PHE A 15 23.56 -2.58 60.26
C PHE A 15 22.77 -2.21 59.00
N VAL A 16 22.60 -0.90 58.73
CA VAL A 16 21.96 -0.41 57.50
C VAL A 16 22.80 -0.76 56.26
N LEU A 17 24.12 -0.62 56.32
CA LEU A 17 25.01 -1.03 55.22
C LEU A 17 24.97 -2.55 54.99
N LEU A 18 24.84 -3.34 56.04
CA LEU A 18 24.68 -4.80 55.96
C LEU A 18 23.34 -5.18 55.30
N ILE A 19 22.25 -4.46 55.62
CA ILE A 19 20.95 -4.65 54.96
C ILE A 19 21.03 -4.27 53.48
N ILE A 20 21.68 -3.15 53.13
CA ILE A 20 21.85 -2.74 51.73
C ILE A 20 22.68 -3.77 50.97
N TRP A 21 23.72 -4.32 51.58
CA TRP A 21 24.54 -5.38 50.98
C TRP A 21 23.75 -6.69 50.78
N VAL A 22 22.91 -7.07 51.75
CA VAL A 22 22.02 -8.26 51.66
C VAL A 22 20.92 -8.07 50.60
N ILE A 23 20.39 -6.86 50.43
CA ILE A 23 19.42 -6.57 49.36
C ILE A 23 20.12 -6.61 48.00
N SER A 24 21.35 -6.09 47.91
CA SER A 24 22.14 -6.10 46.66
C SER A 24 22.62 -7.51 46.27
N SER A 25 22.90 -8.38 47.25
CA SER A 25 23.35 -9.76 47.00
C SER A 25 22.22 -10.76 46.73
N LYS A 26 20.96 -10.37 46.93
CA LYS A 26 19.75 -11.15 46.57
C LYS A 26 19.20 -10.83 45.18
N ASN A 27 20.03 -10.33 44.27
CA ASN A 27 19.72 -10.37 42.84
C ASN A 27 20.26 -11.65 42.21
N GLU A 28 19.83 -12.78 42.79
CA GLU A 28 20.07 -14.12 42.28
C GLU A 28 19.13 -14.32 41.10
N GLN A 29 19.73 -14.54 39.94
CA GLN A 29 19.05 -14.63 38.65
C GLN A 29 17.93 -15.65 38.74
N VAL A 30 16.69 -15.17 38.81
CA VAL A 30 15.53 -15.98 38.44
C VAL A 30 15.65 -16.17 36.94
N ASN A 31 16.31 -17.27 36.58
CA ASN A 31 16.35 -17.80 35.24
C ASN A 31 14.93 -18.32 34.96
N VAL A 32 13.99 -17.39 34.74
CA VAL A 32 12.75 -17.69 34.04
C VAL A 32 13.24 -18.12 32.67
N LEU A 33 13.15 -19.41 32.40
CA LEU A 33 13.19 -19.93 31.04
C LEU A 33 12.11 -19.18 30.29
N GLU A 34 12.51 -18.09 29.65
CA GLU A 34 11.75 -17.41 28.63
C GLU A 34 11.65 -18.42 27.51
N ASN A 35 10.62 -19.27 27.64
CA ASN A 35 10.12 -20.10 26.57
C ASN A 35 9.63 -19.08 25.55
N GLN A 36 10.56 -18.58 24.74
CA GLN A 36 10.26 -18.04 23.43
C GLN A 36 9.68 -19.22 22.66
N GLU A 37 8.40 -19.49 22.89
CA GLU A 37 7.56 -19.84 21.78
C GLU A 37 7.78 -18.68 20.79
N GLU A 38 8.65 -18.92 19.82
CA GLU A 38 8.51 -18.30 18.51
C GLU A 38 7.06 -18.56 18.14
N VAL A 39 6.20 -17.58 18.48
CA VAL A 39 4.95 -17.38 17.78
C VAL A 39 5.45 -17.12 16.38
N ALA A 40 5.58 -18.18 15.59
CA ALA A 40 5.83 -18.10 14.17
C ALA A 40 4.80 -17.09 13.71
N ALA A 41 5.26 -15.88 13.39
CA ALA A 41 4.41 -14.85 12.84
C ALA A 41 3.68 -15.58 11.73
N VAL A 42 2.36 -15.69 11.84
CA VAL A 42 1.54 -16.15 10.73
C VAL A 42 1.80 -15.08 9.68
N VAL A 43 2.78 -15.34 8.81
CA VAL A 43 3.07 -14.50 7.66
C VAL A 43 1.81 -14.69 6.84
N GLU A 44 0.86 -13.76 7.01
CA GLU A 44 -0.33 -13.75 6.17
C GLU A 44 0.17 -13.79 4.73
N PRO A 45 -0.32 -14.73 3.93
CA PRO A 45 0.22 -14.91 2.60
C PRO A 45 0.06 -13.58 1.86
N LYS A 46 1.16 -12.99 1.43
CA LYS A 46 1.09 -11.71 0.74
C LYS A 46 0.48 -11.98 -0.62
N VAL A 47 -0.79 -11.61 -0.79
CA VAL A 47 -1.47 -11.73 -2.09
C VAL A 47 -1.24 -10.43 -2.85
N VAL A 48 -0.65 -10.52 -4.04
CA VAL A 48 -0.52 -9.38 -4.96
C VAL A 48 -1.41 -9.65 -6.15
N LEU A 49 -2.43 -8.81 -6.37
CA LEU A 49 -3.35 -8.91 -7.52
C LEU A 49 -3.97 -10.31 -7.67
N THR A 50 -4.40 -10.93 -6.58
CA THR A 50 -4.92 -12.32 -6.53
C THR A 50 -3.90 -13.44 -6.81
N LEU A 51 -2.61 -13.12 -6.92
CA LEU A 51 -1.52 -14.09 -7.06
C LEU A 51 -0.81 -14.32 -5.73
N PRO A 52 -0.39 -15.57 -5.42
CA PRO A 52 0.36 -15.90 -4.21
C PRO A 52 1.77 -15.33 -4.30
N ALA A 53 2.01 -14.13 -3.76
CA ALA A 53 3.26 -13.41 -3.99
C ALA A 53 4.47 -14.08 -3.31
N ASP A 54 4.24 -14.84 -2.24
CA ASP A 54 5.32 -15.49 -1.48
C ASP A 54 6.00 -16.64 -2.25
N THR A 55 5.33 -17.18 -3.27
CA THR A 55 5.84 -18.28 -4.12
C THR A 55 6.28 -17.81 -5.51
N LEU A 56 6.21 -16.51 -5.76
CA LEU A 56 6.40 -15.91 -7.07
C LEU A 56 7.48 -14.83 -7.00
N ARG A 57 8.48 -14.97 -7.88
CA ARG A 57 9.48 -13.94 -8.12
C ARG A 57 8.95 -12.99 -9.18
N PHE A 58 8.81 -11.70 -8.83
CA PHE A 58 8.34 -10.66 -9.73
C PHE A 58 9.50 -9.89 -10.35
N GLU A 59 9.49 -9.77 -11.67
CA GLU A 59 10.42 -8.95 -12.44
C GLU A 59 9.65 -7.82 -13.12
N LYS A 60 10.09 -6.58 -12.90
CA LYS A 60 9.54 -5.38 -13.56
C LYS A 60 10.27 -5.12 -14.86
N HIS A 61 9.54 -4.63 -15.86
CA HIS A 61 10.08 -4.24 -17.15
C HIS A 61 9.32 -3.06 -17.73
N THR A 62 10.01 -2.04 -18.23
CA THR A 62 9.35 -0.94 -18.94
C THR A 62 9.40 -1.19 -20.44
N ILE A 63 8.23 -1.30 -21.08
CA ILE A 63 8.14 -1.55 -22.52
C ILE A 63 8.80 -0.41 -23.28
N VAL A 64 9.80 -0.71 -24.10
CA VAL A 64 10.44 0.31 -24.95
C VAL A 64 9.74 0.49 -26.28
N SER A 65 10.01 1.59 -26.98
CA SER A 65 9.41 1.85 -28.30
C SER A 65 9.72 0.71 -29.29
N GLY A 66 8.67 0.21 -29.96
CA GLY A 66 8.77 -0.90 -30.91
C GLY A 66 8.87 -2.31 -30.29
N GLU A 67 8.90 -2.43 -28.96
CA GLU A 67 8.94 -3.73 -28.29
C GLU A 67 7.56 -4.39 -28.28
N SER A 68 7.45 -5.54 -28.95
CA SER A 68 6.20 -6.29 -29.06
C SER A 68 6.02 -7.30 -27.93
N PHE A 69 4.79 -7.78 -27.74
CA PHE A 69 4.49 -8.85 -26.80
C PHE A 69 5.34 -10.11 -27.04
N GLY A 70 5.52 -10.47 -28.32
CA GLY A 70 6.39 -11.59 -28.67
C GLY A 70 7.86 -11.36 -28.34
N ALA A 71 8.36 -10.13 -28.50
CA ALA A 71 9.73 -9.78 -28.10
C ALA A 71 9.91 -9.87 -26.58
N LEU A 72 8.92 -9.40 -25.80
CA LEU A 72 8.93 -9.46 -24.34
C LEU A 72 9.01 -10.89 -23.81
N LEU A 73 8.18 -11.78 -24.36
CA LEU A 73 8.15 -13.19 -23.96
C LEU A 73 9.35 -13.97 -24.50
N GLY A 74 9.77 -13.69 -25.74
CA GLY A 74 10.91 -14.36 -26.37
C GLY A 74 12.23 -14.11 -25.64
N LYS A 75 12.46 -12.87 -25.15
CA LYS A 75 13.61 -12.54 -24.30
C LYS A 75 13.65 -13.34 -22.99
N ARG A 76 12.49 -13.83 -22.54
CA ARG A 76 12.33 -14.65 -21.33
C ARG A 76 12.24 -16.14 -21.64
N GLY A 77 12.69 -16.55 -22.83
CA GLY A 77 12.82 -17.96 -23.20
C GLY A 77 11.53 -18.65 -23.65
N ILE A 78 10.42 -17.92 -23.76
CA ILE A 78 9.17 -18.51 -24.26
C ILE A 78 9.26 -18.65 -25.79
N GLY A 79 9.10 -19.87 -26.29
CA GLY A 79 9.20 -20.16 -27.71
C GLY A 79 8.08 -19.54 -28.55
N THR A 80 8.37 -19.21 -29.81
CA THR A 80 7.44 -18.56 -30.75
C THR A 80 6.09 -19.27 -30.89
N ALA A 81 6.09 -20.61 -30.94
CA ALA A 81 4.86 -21.40 -31.03
C ALA A 81 3.96 -21.21 -29.80
N GLN A 82 4.54 -21.13 -28.60
CA GLN A 82 3.80 -20.88 -27.36
C GLN A 82 3.28 -19.43 -27.33
N ILE A 83 4.10 -18.46 -27.75
CA ILE A 83 3.68 -17.05 -27.84
C ILE A 83 2.46 -16.91 -28.75
N TYR A 84 2.46 -17.56 -29.91
CA TYR A 84 1.33 -17.53 -30.83
C TYR A 84 0.07 -18.14 -30.21
N LYS A 85 0.20 -19.29 -29.53
CA LYS A 85 -0.90 -19.93 -28.80
C LYS A 85 -1.48 -19.00 -27.73
N ILE A 86 -0.63 -18.37 -26.93
CA ILE A 86 -1.05 -17.41 -25.89
C ILE A 86 -1.80 -16.25 -26.53
N ALA A 87 -1.21 -15.60 -27.52
CA ALA A 87 -1.80 -14.45 -28.19
C ALA A 87 -3.16 -14.76 -28.81
N ALA A 88 -3.32 -15.95 -29.41
CA ALA A 88 -4.58 -16.39 -30.00
C ALA A 88 -5.64 -16.72 -28.93
N ALA A 89 -5.24 -17.37 -27.83
CA ALA A 89 -6.17 -17.77 -26.77
C ALA A 89 -6.76 -16.57 -26.03
N VAL A 90 -5.97 -15.52 -25.79
CA VAL A 90 -6.40 -14.37 -25.00
C VAL A 90 -6.97 -13.21 -25.82
N GLN A 91 -6.96 -13.29 -27.15
CA GLN A 91 -7.25 -12.15 -28.04
C GLN A 91 -8.61 -11.49 -27.82
N ASN A 92 -9.62 -12.25 -27.36
CA ASN A 92 -10.98 -11.76 -27.15
C ASN A 92 -11.07 -10.86 -25.90
N ASP A 93 -10.24 -11.15 -24.89
CA ASP A 93 -10.24 -10.43 -23.62
C ASP A 93 -9.11 -9.38 -23.59
N PHE A 94 -7.91 -9.78 -24.04
CA PHE A 94 -6.71 -8.94 -24.04
C PHE A 94 -6.01 -8.98 -25.41
N ASN A 95 -6.09 -7.87 -26.15
CA ASN A 95 -5.38 -7.74 -27.43
C ASN A 95 -3.91 -7.36 -27.19
N VAL A 96 -3.03 -8.36 -27.28
CA VAL A 96 -1.58 -8.22 -27.08
C VAL A 96 -0.89 -7.20 -28.01
N ARG A 97 -1.53 -6.78 -29.11
CA ARG A 97 -1.00 -5.74 -30.01
C ARG A 97 -1.24 -4.32 -29.49
N ARG A 98 -2.10 -4.14 -28.48
CA ARG A 98 -2.45 -2.83 -27.91
C ARG A 98 -1.54 -2.42 -26.75
N ILE A 99 -0.57 -3.26 -26.36
CA ILE A 99 0.43 -2.88 -25.37
C ILE A 99 1.20 -1.66 -25.86
N ARG A 100 1.57 -0.79 -24.92
CA ARG A 100 2.14 0.53 -25.22
C ARG A 100 3.54 0.65 -24.63
N ALA A 101 4.40 1.37 -25.34
CA ALA A 101 5.69 1.78 -24.83
C ALA A 101 5.54 2.75 -23.64
N GLY A 102 6.53 2.77 -22.74
CA GLY A 102 6.55 3.56 -21.52
C GLY A 102 5.75 2.97 -20.36
N ILE A 103 5.06 1.84 -20.57
CA ILE A 103 4.32 1.15 -19.52
C ILE A 103 5.23 0.16 -18.78
N GLU A 104 5.27 0.26 -17.45
CA GLU A 104 5.91 -0.73 -16.59
C GLU A 104 4.98 -1.95 -16.45
N VAL A 105 5.48 -3.11 -16.84
CA VAL A 105 4.81 -4.41 -16.76
C VAL A 105 5.56 -5.32 -15.80
N GLN A 106 4.90 -6.39 -15.35
CA GLN A 106 5.53 -7.38 -14.48
C GLN A 106 5.44 -8.79 -15.05
N PHE A 107 6.47 -9.58 -14.77
CA PHE A 107 6.51 -11.02 -15.02
C PHE A 107 6.61 -11.73 -13.69
N ALA A 108 5.76 -12.72 -13.45
CA ALA A 108 5.80 -13.54 -12.25
C ALA A 108 6.26 -14.94 -12.60
N THR A 109 7.29 -15.42 -11.90
CA THR A 109 7.92 -16.72 -12.12
C THR A 109 7.87 -17.52 -10.83
N GLY A 110 7.32 -18.74 -10.87
CA GLY A 110 7.35 -19.65 -9.72
C GLY A 110 8.78 -20.01 -9.33
N ASP A 111 9.02 -20.26 -8.04
CA ASP A 111 10.36 -20.51 -7.50
C ASP A 111 11.10 -21.68 -8.17
N SER A 112 10.37 -22.71 -8.61
CA SER A 112 10.91 -23.88 -9.31
C SER A 112 10.93 -23.73 -10.84
N SER A 113 10.41 -22.63 -11.39
CA SER A 113 10.31 -22.41 -12.83
C SER A 113 11.43 -21.53 -13.36
N LEU A 114 11.92 -21.87 -14.56
CA LEU A 114 12.88 -21.04 -15.30
C LEU A 114 12.20 -19.94 -16.12
N PHE A 115 10.92 -20.14 -16.47
CA PHE A 115 10.16 -19.24 -17.34
C PHE A 115 9.02 -18.58 -16.56
N PRO A 116 8.60 -17.37 -16.96
CA PRO A 116 7.49 -16.71 -16.29
C PRO A 116 6.20 -17.49 -16.50
N ALA A 117 5.41 -17.61 -15.43
CA ALA A 117 4.09 -18.22 -15.45
C ALA A 117 3.01 -17.18 -15.76
N PHE A 118 3.25 -15.91 -15.40
CA PHE A 118 2.30 -14.82 -15.63
C PHE A 118 2.96 -13.58 -16.24
N PHE A 119 2.19 -12.89 -17.08
CA PHE A 119 2.46 -11.54 -17.54
C PHE A 119 1.37 -10.60 -17.00
N ILE A 120 1.76 -9.51 -16.36
CA ILE A 120 0.87 -8.58 -15.69
C ILE A 120 1.01 -7.21 -16.37
N TYR A 121 -0.09 -6.73 -16.94
CA TYR A 121 -0.15 -5.47 -17.68
C TYR A 121 -1.12 -4.50 -17.01
N PRO A 122 -0.69 -3.29 -16.62
CA PRO A 122 -1.60 -2.29 -16.06
C PRO A 122 -2.47 -1.68 -17.17
N GLU A 123 -3.79 -1.76 -17.01
CA GLU A 123 -4.75 -1.05 -17.86
C GLU A 123 -4.97 0.38 -17.33
N SER A 124 -5.05 0.52 -16.00
CA SER A 124 -5.21 1.78 -15.29
C SER A 124 -4.38 1.78 -14.00
N LYS A 125 -4.58 2.77 -13.12
CA LYS A 125 -3.94 2.80 -11.79
C LYS A 125 -4.42 1.66 -10.87
N TYR A 126 -5.59 1.11 -11.13
CA TYR A 126 -6.27 0.13 -10.28
C TYR A 126 -6.68 -1.14 -11.02
N GLU A 127 -6.70 -1.13 -12.36
CA GLU A 127 -7.00 -2.31 -13.16
C GLU A 127 -5.74 -2.90 -13.78
N TYR A 128 -5.63 -4.23 -13.70
CA TYR A 128 -4.55 -5.00 -14.27
C TYR A 128 -5.10 -6.17 -15.07
N TRP A 129 -4.42 -6.50 -16.16
CA TRP A 129 -4.58 -7.76 -16.85
C TRP A 129 -3.53 -8.74 -16.36
N ILE A 130 -3.97 -9.92 -15.96
CA ILE A 130 -3.11 -11.06 -15.64
C ILE A 130 -3.29 -12.09 -16.75
N ILE A 131 -2.19 -12.37 -17.45
CA ILE A 131 -2.13 -13.36 -18.52
C ILE A 131 -1.34 -14.56 -18.06
N GLY A 132 -1.97 -15.74 -18.06
CA GLY A 132 -1.31 -17.03 -17.84
C GLY A 132 -0.52 -17.47 -19.07
N LEU A 133 0.74 -17.86 -18.88
CA LEU A 133 1.70 -18.13 -19.97
C LEU A 133 2.04 -19.62 -20.14
N GLN A 134 1.78 -20.45 -19.11
CA GLN A 134 2.19 -21.86 -19.06
C GLN A 134 0.98 -22.81 -19.02
N ASP A 135 0.78 -23.50 -17.89
CA ASP A 135 -0.17 -24.62 -17.74
C ASP A 135 -1.61 -24.23 -18.06
N SER A 136 -2.00 -23.01 -17.67
CA SER A 136 -3.29 -22.43 -18.03
C SER A 136 -3.06 -21.11 -18.76
N ILE A 137 -3.52 -21.04 -20.00
CA ILE A 137 -3.49 -19.83 -20.81
C ILE A 137 -4.85 -19.15 -20.71
N TYR A 138 -4.87 -17.99 -20.09
CA TYR A 138 -6.06 -17.16 -19.93
C TYR A 138 -5.66 -15.69 -19.81
N ALA A 139 -6.61 -14.79 -20.00
CA ALA A 139 -6.49 -13.40 -19.57
C ALA A 139 -7.61 -13.10 -18.56
N LYS A 140 -7.24 -12.49 -17.43
CA LYS A 140 -8.18 -12.07 -16.40
C LYS A 140 -7.93 -10.62 -16.07
N LYS A 141 -8.99 -9.83 -16.06
CA LYS A 141 -8.95 -8.48 -15.50
C LYS A 141 -9.12 -8.56 -13.99
N VAL A 142 -8.25 -7.86 -13.27
CA VAL A 142 -8.24 -7.78 -11.81
C VAL A 142 -8.25 -6.31 -11.41
N GLU A 143 -9.19 -5.96 -10.55
CA GLU A 143 -9.22 -4.66 -9.87
C GLU A 143 -8.48 -4.79 -8.54
N LYS A 144 -7.63 -3.80 -8.26
CA LYS A 144 -7.09 -3.60 -6.92
C LYS A 144 -8.23 -3.27 -5.97
N GLU A 145 -8.08 -3.70 -4.73
CA GLU A 145 -9.00 -3.32 -3.67
C GLU A 145 -8.98 -1.80 -3.50
N ARG A 146 -10.17 -1.19 -3.53
CA ARG A 146 -10.36 0.24 -3.33
C ARG A 146 -10.86 0.44 -1.92
N GLU A 147 -10.18 1.30 -1.17
CA GLU A 147 -10.69 1.78 0.10
C GLU A 147 -11.43 3.11 -0.13
N VAL A 148 -12.66 3.20 0.37
CA VAL A 148 -13.46 4.42 0.32
C VAL A 148 -13.41 5.10 1.67
N ARG A 149 -12.87 6.33 1.71
CA ARG A 149 -12.76 7.12 2.93
C ARG A 149 -13.67 8.33 2.85
N ARG A 150 -14.63 8.42 3.77
CA ARG A 150 -15.48 9.61 3.88
C ARG A 150 -14.71 10.77 4.49
N ARG A 151 -14.76 11.94 3.85
CA ARG A 151 -14.21 13.19 4.37
C ARG A 151 -15.26 14.28 4.38
N ALA A 152 -15.04 15.25 5.24
CA ALA A 152 -15.86 16.45 5.33
C ALA A 152 -14.93 17.66 5.33
N ILE A 153 -15.27 18.65 4.53
CA ILE A 153 -14.63 19.97 4.55
C ILE A 153 -15.71 21.04 4.65
N SER A 154 -15.33 22.17 5.22
CA SER A 154 -16.17 23.36 5.27
C SER A 154 -15.30 24.60 5.19
N GLY A 155 -15.90 25.72 4.80
CA GLY A 155 -15.20 26.98 4.75
C GLY A 155 -16.09 28.11 4.31
N THR A 156 -15.46 29.27 4.19
CA THR A 156 -16.08 30.50 3.69
C THR A 156 -15.49 30.83 2.31
N ILE A 157 -16.33 31.37 1.44
CA ILE A 157 -15.93 31.92 0.15
C ILE A 157 -15.27 33.27 0.42
N ASP A 158 -14.00 33.42 0.03
CA ASP A 158 -13.29 34.70 0.05
C ASP A 158 -13.06 35.24 -1.36
N ASP A 159 -12.97 34.34 -2.34
CA ASP A 159 -12.65 34.57 -3.74
C ASP A 159 -13.38 33.51 -4.61
N ALA A 160 -12.67 32.79 -5.48
CA ALA A 160 -13.26 31.73 -6.30
C ALA A 160 -13.48 30.44 -5.48
N LEU A 161 -14.60 29.75 -5.71
CA LEU A 161 -14.95 28.51 -5.00
C LEU A 161 -13.78 27.51 -4.93
N TYR A 162 -13.08 27.28 -6.05
CA TYR A 162 -11.99 26.30 -6.08
C TYR A 162 -10.80 26.69 -5.19
N LEU A 163 -10.55 27.98 -4.98
CA LEU A 163 -9.51 28.47 -4.08
C LEU A 163 -9.94 28.28 -2.62
N SER A 164 -11.19 28.62 -2.30
CA SER A 164 -11.74 28.38 -0.96
C SER A 164 -11.81 26.89 -0.61
N VAL A 165 -12.24 26.03 -1.54
CA VAL A 165 -12.22 24.57 -1.37
C VAL A 165 -10.79 24.05 -1.17
N GLY A 166 -9.84 24.57 -1.96
CA GLY A 166 -8.41 24.24 -1.82
C GLY A 166 -7.85 24.61 -0.44
N ARG A 167 -8.18 25.80 0.08
CA ARG A 167 -7.79 26.23 1.44
C ARG A 167 -8.37 25.36 2.54
N SER A 168 -9.58 24.81 2.33
CA SER A 168 -10.22 23.86 3.25
C SER A 168 -9.71 22.42 3.09
N GLY A 169 -8.69 22.16 2.27
CA GLY A 169 -8.07 20.84 2.10
C GLY A 169 -8.77 19.94 1.08
N GLY A 170 -9.67 20.50 0.25
CA GLY A 170 -10.24 19.84 -0.91
C GLY A 170 -9.37 20.00 -2.17
N THR A 171 -9.69 19.26 -3.22
CA THR A 171 -8.99 19.39 -4.51
C THR A 171 -9.74 20.32 -5.46
N GLN A 172 -9.07 20.81 -6.50
CA GLN A 172 -9.73 21.59 -7.55
C GLN A 172 -10.83 20.76 -8.24
N ALA A 173 -10.61 19.46 -8.42
CA ALA A 173 -11.59 18.58 -9.00
C ALA A 173 -12.84 18.49 -8.11
N LEU A 174 -12.69 18.47 -6.77
CA LEU A 174 -13.84 18.48 -5.85
C LEU A 174 -14.69 19.73 -6.05
N ALA A 175 -14.03 20.89 -6.19
CA ALA A 175 -14.73 22.14 -6.46
C ALA A 175 -15.49 22.11 -7.80
N MET A 176 -14.92 21.50 -8.83
CA MET A 176 -15.61 21.34 -10.12
C MET A 176 -16.82 20.41 -10.01
N SER A 177 -16.71 19.30 -9.27
CA SER A 177 -17.83 18.40 -9.04
C SER A 177 -18.97 19.07 -8.26
N LEU A 178 -18.65 19.95 -7.30
CA LEU A 178 -19.66 20.77 -6.65
C LEU A 178 -20.40 21.68 -7.66
N VAL A 179 -19.67 22.29 -8.59
CA VAL A 179 -20.26 23.12 -9.65
C VAL A 179 -21.19 22.28 -10.54
N GLU A 180 -20.77 21.08 -10.94
CA GLU A 180 -21.57 20.19 -11.78
C GLU A 180 -22.86 19.74 -11.10
N VAL A 181 -22.78 19.31 -9.83
CA VAL A 181 -23.94 18.83 -9.06
C VAL A 181 -24.98 19.94 -8.86
N TYR A 182 -24.53 21.16 -8.58
CA TYR A 182 -25.42 22.29 -8.26
C TYR A 182 -25.63 23.27 -9.42
N ALA A 183 -25.17 22.94 -10.64
CA ALA A 183 -25.22 23.82 -11.81
C ALA A 183 -26.63 24.38 -12.12
N TRP A 184 -27.67 23.62 -11.78
CA TRP A 184 -29.07 23.98 -12.02
C TRP A 184 -29.69 24.85 -10.91
N THR A 185 -29.08 24.86 -9.73
CA THR A 185 -29.67 25.46 -8.52
C THR A 185 -28.88 26.65 -8.00
N ILE A 186 -27.58 26.74 -8.31
CA ILE A 186 -26.68 27.77 -7.81
C ILE A 186 -25.93 28.39 -8.99
N ASP A 187 -25.98 29.73 -9.10
CA ASP A 187 -25.13 30.48 -10.02
C ASP A 187 -23.79 30.77 -9.34
N PHE A 188 -22.80 29.91 -9.60
CA PHE A 188 -21.47 30.00 -8.99
C PHE A 188 -20.69 31.28 -9.36
N PHE A 189 -21.08 32.00 -10.41
CA PHE A 189 -20.48 33.29 -10.76
C PHE A 189 -20.95 34.42 -9.84
N ARG A 190 -22.02 34.21 -9.07
CA ARG A 190 -22.59 35.20 -8.15
C ARG A 190 -22.19 34.96 -6.69
N LEU A 191 -21.38 33.95 -6.41
CA LEU A 191 -20.87 33.71 -5.06
C LEU A 191 -20.16 34.96 -4.53
N GLN A 192 -20.46 35.31 -3.30
CA GLN A 192 -19.92 36.49 -2.64
C GLN A 192 -18.98 36.10 -1.51
N LYS A 193 -18.08 37.04 -1.20
CA LYS A 193 -17.25 36.94 -0.01
C LYS A 193 -18.16 36.85 1.23
N GLY A 194 -17.95 35.83 2.04
CA GLY A 194 -18.75 35.55 3.22
C GLY A 194 -19.76 34.40 3.06
N ASP A 195 -20.04 33.94 1.83
CA ASP A 195 -20.83 32.73 1.61
C ASP A 195 -20.13 31.53 2.24
N ALA A 196 -20.89 30.56 2.74
CA ALA A 196 -20.34 29.38 3.40
C ALA A 196 -20.61 28.12 2.59
N PHE A 197 -19.68 27.17 2.63
CA PHE A 197 -19.86 25.84 2.08
C PHE A 197 -19.49 24.77 3.12
N SER A 198 -20.18 23.64 3.04
CA SER A 198 -19.78 22.40 3.70
C SER A 198 -20.11 21.26 2.77
N VAL A 199 -19.16 20.34 2.60
CA VAL A 199 -19.32 19.17 1.75
C VAL A 199 -18.78 17.95 2.48
N ILE A 200 -19.57 16.88 2.45
CA ILE A 200 -19.14 15.54 2.80
C ILE A 200 -19.01 14.78 1.49
N TYR A 201 -17.87 14.16 1.26
CA TYR A 201 -17.56 13.43 0.04
C TYR A 201 -16.76 12.18 0.37
N GLU A 202 -16.66 11.29 -0.60
CA GLU A 202 -15.93 10.03 -0.48
C GLU A 202 -14.66 10.13 -1.30
N GLU A 203 -13.53 9.74 -0.74
CA GLU A 203 -12.24 9.65 -1.43
C GLU A 203 -11.92 8.18 -1.66
N GLU A 204 -11.72 7.80 -2.91
CA GLU A 204 -11.22 6.45 -3.22
C GLU A 204 -9.69 6.42 -3.13
N TYR A 205 -9.18 5.36 -2.50
CA TYR A 205 -7.77 5.06 -2.35
C TYR A 205 -7.44 3.66 -2.86
N VAL A 206 -6.25 3.52 -3.43
CA VAL A 206 -5.67 2.23 -3.83
C VAL A 206 -4.30 2.10 -3.16
N ASP A 207 -4.02 0.93 -2.58
CA ASP A 207 -2.79 0.65 -1.81
C ASP A 207 -2.49 1.76 -0.77
N ASP A 208 -3.52 2.18 -0.02
CA ASP A 208 -3.53 3.21 1.03
C ASP A 208 -3.09 4.64 0.66
N THR A 209 -2.57 4.86 -0.55
CA THR A 209 -1.76 6.06 -0.84
C THR A 209 -2.15 6.82 -2.11
N VAL A 210 -2.81 6.17 -3.07
CA VAL A 210 -3.14 6.80 -4.35
C VAL A 210 -4.58 7.33 -4.33
N TYR A 211 -4.77 8.65 -4.21
CA TYR A 211 -6.06 9.32 -4.39
C TYR A 211 -6.56 9.13 -5.82
N VAL A 212 -7.75 8.56 -5.98
CA VAL A 212 -8.28 8.18 -7.30
C VAL A 212 -9.44 9.07 -7.76
N GLY A 213 -10.15 9.70 -6.84
CA GLY A 213 -11.30 10.57 -7.14
C GLY A 213 -12.30 10.63 -5.98
N PHE A 214 -13.47 11.20 -6.30
CA PHE A 214 -14.72 11.21 -5.52
C PHE A 214 -15.89 10.89 -6.45
#